data_AF-A0A8H4EN16-F1
#
_entry.id   AF-A0A8H4EN16-F1
#
_cell.length_a   1.000
_cell.length_b   1.000
_cell.length_c   1.000
_cell.angle_alpha   90.00
_cell.angle_beta   90.00
_cell.angle_gamma   90.00
#
_symmetry.space_group_name_H-M   'P 1'
#
loop_
_entity.id
_entity.type
_entity.pdbx_description
1 polymer ?
#
loop_
_entity_poly.entity_id
_entity_poly.type
_entity_poly.pdbx_seq_one_letter_code
_entity_poly.pdbx_strand_id
1 'polypeptide(L)'
;MERKPLLIIASFLSFLPLLFLFLVNLSTPTIQSIYIFGDNFYSPNSTLNSNYGFVAFGVYGLCLQYLGTPNSITTSNSFTTSNSFPGICSSYYTAFKDNDWYPRLQFVMALHTIGLIIAFALTIISIFFYCNNRNVIPAIVISSINSIVILLAMIGEIVFFNIYQDQVLSNQQSLRRNDYVALNSGFALVLLSFVCTLSLVILFVKCNQMHRGVQQQQNNLPYQTHQIISMGTDTTHQ
;
A
#
# COMPACT_ATOMS: atom_id res chain seq x y z
N MET A 1 -30.80 -0.43 -12.54
CA MET A 1 -30.05 -0.10 -13.78
C MET A 1 -28.60 0.35 -13.47
N GLU A 2 -27.92 -0.18 -12.45
CA GLU A 2 -26.75 0.52 -11.84
C GLU A 2 -25.43 -0.28 -11.74
N ARG A 3 -25.30 -1.45 -12.38
CA ARG A 3 -24.06 -2.26 -12.22
C ARG A 3 -22.84 -1.70 -12.95
N LYS A 4 -23.04 -0.99 -14.06
CA LYS A 4 -21.94 -0.47 -14.89
C LYS A 4 -21.05 0.56 -14.18
N PRO A 5 -21.58 1.63 -13.54
CA PRO A 5 -20.74 2.61 -12.85
C PRO A 5 -19.99 1.98 -11.66
N LEU A 6 -20.65 1.09 -10.93
CA LEU A 6 -20.06 0.41 -9.79
C LEU A 6 -18.93 -0.55 -10.21
N LEU A 7 -19.04 -1.17 -11.39
CA LEU A 7 -17.97 -1.99 -11.94
C LEU A 7 -16.74 -1.18 -12.32
N ILE A 8 -16.93 -0.02 -12.93
CA ILE A 8 -15.85 0.91 -13.26
C ILE A 8 -15.15 1.38 -11.99
N ILE A 9 -15.91 1.75 -10.95
CA ILE A 9 -15.36 2.17 -9.66
C ILE A 9 -14.58 1.02 -9.01
N ALA A 10 -15.13 -0.19 -8.96
CA ALA A 10 -14.46 -1.34 -8.35
C ALA A 10 -13.16 -1.70 -9.07
N SER A 11 -13.17 -1.69 -10.41
CA SER A 11 -11.95 -1.90 -11.21
C SER A 11 -10.91 -0.84 -10.89
N PHE A 12 -11.26 0.44 -10.94
CA PHE A 12 -10.34 1.53 -10.62
C PHE A 12 -9.75 1.41 -9.21
N LEU A 13 -10.61 1.16 -8.21
CA LEU A 13 -10.21 1.02 -6.81
C LEU A 13 -9.35 -0.23 -6.56
N SER A 14 -9.45 -1.26 -7.41
CA SER A 14 -8.61 -2.45 -7.34
C SER A 14 -7.20 -2.22 -7.88
N PHE A 15 -7.01 -1.27 -8.82
CA PHE A 15 -5.70 -0.91 -9.37
C PHE A 15 -4.92 0.06 -8.47
N LEU A 16 -5.57 0.94 -7.71
CA LEU A 16 -4.88 1.88 -6.82
C LEU A 16 -3.94 1.22 -5.80
N PRO A 17 -4.37 0.19 -5.04
CA PRO A 17 -3.50 -0.51 -4.10
C PRO A 17 -2.26 -1.09 -4.74
N LEU A 18 -2.42 -1.65 -5.95
CA LEU A 18 -1.33 -2.20 -6.74
C LEU A 18 -0.33 -1.11 -7.13
N LEU A 19 -0.84 0.02 -7.63
CA LEU A 19 0.00 1.16 -8.02
C LEU A 19 0.81 1.68 -6.82
N PHE A 20 0.19 1.81 -5.65
CA PHE A 20 0.89 2.27 -4.44
C PHE A 20 1.96 1.27 -3.99
N LEU A 21 1.66 -0.04 -3.95
CA LEU A 21 2.67 -1.06 -3.62
C LEU A 21 3.81 -1.08 -4.64
N PHE A 22 3.50 -0.88 -5.91
CA PHE A 22 4.50 -0.81 -6.97
C PHE A 22 5.41 0.42 -6.79
N LEU A 23 4.85 1.58 -6.48
CA LEU A 23 5.62 2.80 -6.17
C LEU A 23 6.51 2.62 -4.93
N VAL A 24 6.03 1.91 -3.90
CA VAL A 24 6.84 1.58 -2.73
C VAL A 24 7.96 0.60 -3.08
N ASN A 25 7.71 -0.36 -3.96
CA ASN A 25 8.78 -1.23 -4.47
C ASN A 25 9.78 -0.47 -5.36
N LEU A 26 9.36 0.62 -6.01
CA LEU A 26 10.26 1.56 -6.71
C LEU A 26 10.83 2.66 -5.81
N SER A 27 10.70 2.54 -4.49
CA SER A 27 11.31 3.46 -3.53
C SER A 27 12.83 3.54 -3.69
N THR A 28 13.45 4.36 -2.85
CA THR A 28 14.91 4.52 -2.75
C THR A 28 15.63 3.15 -2.87
N PRO A 29 16.62 3.02 -3.77
CA PRO A 29 17.37 4.11 -4.40
C PRO A 29 16.80 4.62 -5.74
N THR A 30 15.71 4.01 -6.25
CA THR A 30 15.18 4.32 -7.58
C THR A 30 14.41 5.63 -7.60
N ILE A 31 13.43 5.81 -6.71
CA ILE A 31 12.69 7.07 -6.51
C ILE A 31 13.04 7.64 -5.14
N GLN A 32 13.94 8.61 -5.11
CA GLN A 32 14.52 9.16 -3.88
C GLN A 32 13.50 9.88 -2.98
N SER A 33 12.44 10.45 -3.56
CA SER A 33 11.35 11.08 -2.81
C SER A 33 10.41 10.08 -2.13
N ILE A 34 10.53 8.79 -2.46
CA ILE A 34 9.76 7.70 -1.86
C ILE A 34 10.72 6.87 -1.02
N TYR A 35 10.56 6.96 0.29
CA TYR A 35 11.30 6.18 1.27
C TYR A 35 10.38 5.81 2.43
N ILE A 36 10.65 4.67 3.06
CA ILE A 36 9.83 4.10 4.13
C ILE A 36 10.04 4.92 5.40
N PHE A 37 11.31 5.17 5.75
CA PHE A 37 11.71 6.02 6.86
C PHE A 37 13.07 6.64 6.58
N GLY A 38 13.44 7.65 7.36
CA GLY A 38 14.74 8.25 7.30
C GLY A 38 15.20 8.82 8.63
N ASP A 39 16.48 9.08 8.71
CA ASP A 39 17.16 9.60 9.90
C ASP A 39 18.15 10.69 9.51
N ASN A 40 18.38 11.66 10.40
CA ASN A 40 19.46 12.59 10.21
C ASN A 40 20.70 12.11 10.96
N PHE A 41 21.86 12.13 10.33
CA PHE A 41 23.10 11.67 10.94
C PHE A 41 24.12 12.80 11.10
N TYR A 42 25.00 12.62 12.07
CA TYR A 42 26.19 13.43 12.26
C TYR A 42 27.44 12.67 11.87
N SER A 43 28.33 13.28 11.07
CA SER A 43 29.68 12.76 10.90
C SER A 43 30.70 13.72 11.52
N PRO A 44 31.31 13.37 12.68
CA PRO A 44 32.34 14.20 13.30
C PRO A 44 33.71 14.12 12.60
N ASN A 45 33.89 13.27 11.59
CA ASN A 45 35.22 12.86 11.09
C ASN A 45 35.69 13.53 9.78
N SER A 46 35.06 14.60 9.29
CA SER A 46 35.69 15.40 8.23
C SER A 46 36.58 16.48 8.85
N THR A 47 37.87 16.43 8.50
CA THR A 47 38.94 17.42 8.80
C THR A 47 38.61 18.86 8.38
N LEU A 48 37.45 19.09 7.77
CA LEU A 48 36.86 20.38 7.43
C LEU A 48 35.38 20.31 7.79
N ASN A 49 35.04 20.86 8.97
CA ASN A 49 33.68 21.05 9.48
C ASN A 49 32.80 19.80 9.72
N SER A 50 32.05 19.93 10.81
CA SER A 50 30.95 19.07 11.27
C SER A 50 29.85 18.93 10.20
N ASN A 51 29.76 17.79 9.53
CA ASN A 51 28.76 17.57 8.47
C ASN A 51 27.48 16.92 9.03
N TYR A 52 26.33 17.51 8.71
CA TYR A 52 25.00 16.93 8.92
C TYR A 52 24.61 16.15 7.64
N GLY A 53 23.76 15.16 7.77
CA GLY A 53 23.23 14.44 6.61
C GLY A 53 21.90 13.81 6.92
N PHE A 54 21.24 13.32 5.88
CA PHE A 54 20.00 12.60 5.92
C PHE A 54 20.19 11.25 5.22
N VAL A 55 19.71 10.19 5.85
CA VAL A 55 19.63 8.86 5.26
C VAL A 55 18.16 8.52 5.01
N ALA A 56 17.86 8.16 3.76
CA ALA A 56 16.55 7.68 3.35
C ALA A 56 16.62 6.17 3.11
N PHE A 57 15.75 5.39 3.73
CA PHE A 57 15.65 3.95 3.54
C PHE A 57 14.44 3.61 2.68
N GLY A 58 14.67 3.01 1.53
CA GLY A 58 13.63 2.36 0.72
C GLY A 58 13.59 0.85 0.95
N VAL A 59 12.79 0.17 0.14
CA VAL A 59 12.67 -1.30 0.19
C VAL A 59 14.02 -1.92 -0.18
N TYR A 60 14.60 -1.56 -1.32
CA TYR A 60 15.77 -2.25 -1.89
C TYR A 60 17.11 -1.56 -1.64
N GLY A 61 17.12 -0.41 -0.98
CA GLY A 61 18.33 0.41 -0.88
C GLY A 61 18.14 1.61 0.01
N LEU A 62 19.24 2.33 0.19
CA LEU A 62 19.25 3.60 0.89
C LEU A 62 19.84 4.69 0.01
N CYS A 63 19.57 5.93 0.37
CA CYS A 63 20.27 7.07 -0.20
C CYS A 63 20.72 8.01 0.91
N LEU A 64 21.95 8.49 0.79
CA LEU A 64 22.58 9.40 1.74
C LEU A 64 22.68 10.80 1.12
N GLN A 65 22.05 11.78 1.73
CA GLN A 65 22.15 13.18 1.36
C GLN A 65 22.94 13.94 2.43
N TYR A 66 24.10 14.49 2.08
CA TYR A 66 24.83 15.38 2.99
C TYR A 66 24.27 16.79 2.89
N LEU A 67 23.82 17.33 4.02
CA LEU A 67 23.33 18.70 4.18
C LEU A 67 24.47 19.42 4.91
N GLY A 68 25.19 20.32 4.23
CA GLY A 68 26.42 20.94 4.76
C GLY A 68 26.30 21.64 6.13
N THR A 69 27.31 22.42 6.48
CA THR A 69 27.40 23.12 7.77
C THR A 69 26.12 23.90 8.15
N PRO A 70 25.74 23.92 9.45
CA PRO A 70 24.48 24.53 9.92
C PRO A 70 24.30 26.03 9.65
N ASN A 71 25.32 26.71 9.07
CA ASN A 71 25.28 28.14 8.74
C ASN A 71 25.18 28.45 7.24
N SER A 72 25.13 27.45 6.35
CA SER A 72 24.87 27.69 4.93
C SER A 72 23.38 27.51 4.64
N ILE A 73 22.67 28.63 4.48
CA ILE A 73 21.32 28.67 3.90
C ILE A 73 21.44 28.29 2.41
N THR A 74 21.54 27.00 2.15
CA THR A 74 21.32 26.44 0.81
C THR A 74 20.27 25.36 0.99
N THR A 75 19.01 25.78 1.06
CA THR A 75 17.84 24.92 0.88
C THR A 75 17.77 24.49 -0.58
N SER A 76 18.66 23.60 -1.01
CA SER A 76 18.50 22.91 -2.28
C SER A 76 17.54 21.73 -2.06
N ASN A 77 16.24 21.99 -2.22
CA ASN A 77 15.17 20.99 -2.28
C ASN A 77 15.24 20.11 -3.55
N SER A 78 16.42 19.96 -4.14
CA SER A 78 16.64 19.25 -5.39
C SER A 78 17.83 18.31 -5.23
N PHE A 79 17.56 17.01 -5.30
CA PHE A 79 18.57 15.98 -5.52
C PHE A 79 19.11 16.14 -6.95
N THR A 80 20.09 17.02 -7.13
CA THR A 80 20.78 17.17 -8.42
C THR A 80 21.97 16.24 -8.45
N THR A 81 21.99 15.30 -9.38
CA THR A 81 23.18 14.52 -9.75
C THR A 81 24.22 15.45 -10.40
N SER A 82 25.13 16.02 -9.62
CA SER A 82 26.30 16.72 -10.17
C SER A 82 27.57 16.14 -9.57
N ASN A 83 28.58 15.93 -10.40
CA ASN A 83 29.83 15.20 -10.09
C ASN A 83 30.78 15.91 -9.09
N SER A 84 30.23 16.68 -8.15
CA SER A 84 30.91 17.36 -7.05
C SER A 84 29.99 17.30 -5.81
N PHE A 85 29.81 16.07 -5.31
CA PHE A 85 29.18 15.65 -4.03
C PHE A 85 27.75 16.09 -3.65
N PRO A 86 26.72 15.53 -4.32
CA PRO A 86 25.34 15.42 -3.83
C PRO A 86 24.81 13.97 -3.92
N GLY A 87 24.29 13.42 -2.82
CA GLY A 87 23.49 12.18 -2.82
C GLY A 87 24.22 10.88 -3.23
N ILE A 88 24.78 10.11 -2.29
CA ILE A 88 25.24 8.75 -2.61
C ILE A 88 24.05 7.81 -2.44
N CYS A 89 23.35 7.51 -3.55
CA CYS A 89 22.39 6.43 -3.58
C CYS A 89 23.11 5.14 -3.96
N SER A 90 23.01 4.13 -3.10
CA SER A 90 23.67 2.84 -3.32
C SER A 90 22.64 1.73 -3.24
N SER A 91 22.67 0.84 -4.22
CA SER A 91 22.03 -0.47 -4.13
C SER A 91 22.79 -1.41 -3.18
N TYR A 92 24.00 -1.03 -2.75
CA TYR A 92 24.93 -1.84 -1.95
C TYR A 92 25.22 -1.22 -0.57
N TYR A 93 24.78 -1.93 0.47
CA TYR A 93 24.88 -1.63 1.91
C TYR A 93 26.21 -2.08 2.56
N THR A 94 27.35 -1.95 1.88
CA THR A 94 28.62 -2.56 2.37
C THR A 94 29.13 -1.98 3.70
N ALA A 95 28.78 -0.73 4.05
CA ALA A 95 29.13 -0.13 5.34
C ALA A 95 28.30 -0.65 6.53
N PHE A 96 27.28 -1.47 6.27
CA PHE A 96 26.28 -1.88 7.25
C PHE A 96 26.05 -3.40 7.32
N LYS A 97 26.77 -4.15 6.47
CA LYS A 97 26.69 -5.60 6.30
C LYS A 97 27.07 -6.37 7.58
N ASP A 98 27.82 -5.75 8.48
CA ASP A 98 28.35 -6.37 9.70
C ASP A 98 27.39 -6.29 10.91
N ASN A 99 26.18 -5.75 10.72
CA ASN A 99 25.20 -5.63 11.80
C ASN A 99 24.01 -6.61 11.63
N ASP A 100 23.48 -7.09 12.76
CA ASP A 100 22.38 -8.06 12.87
C ASP A 100 21.05 -7.67 12.18
N TRP A 101 20.94 -6.44 11.68
CA TRP A 101 19.73 -5.96 10.99
C TRP A 101 19.67 -6.35 9.51
N TYR A 102 20.79 -6.70 8.89
CA TYR A 102 20.84 -7.08 7.47
C TYR A 102 19.90 -8.25 7.10
N PRO A 103 19.90 -9.41 7.80
CA PRO A 103 18.96 -10.49 7.49
C PRO A 103 17.49 -10.09 7.70
N ARG A 104 17.22 -9.13 8.60
CA ARG A 104 15.86 -8.65 8.89
C ARG A 104 15.36 -7.69 7.80
N LEU A 105 16.24 -6.84 7.27
CA LEU A 105 15.94 -6.02 6.09
C LEU A 105 15.70 -6.90 4.85
N GLN A 106 16.48 -7.96 4.67
CA GLN A 106 16.24 -8.93 3.59
C GLN A 106 14.87 -9.60 3.67
N PHE A 107 14.40 -9.89 4.88
CA PHE A 107 13.06 -10.40 5.10
C PHE A 107 11.98 -9.39 4.67
N VAL A 108 12.12 -8.11 5.02
CA VAL A 108 11.19 -7.04 4.59
C VAL A 108 11.22 -6.85 3.07
N MET A 109 12.41 -6.86 2.46
CA MET A 109 12.56 -6.83 0.99
C MET A 109 11.77 -7.96 0.33
N ALA A 110 12.00 -9.20 0.78
CA ALA A 110 11.33 -10.37 0.22
C ALA A 110 9.81 -10.28 0.42
N LEU A 111 9.34 -9.85 1.59
CA LEU A 111 7.90 -9.69 1.87
C LEU A 111 7.25 -8.66 0.94
N HIS A 112 7.90 -7.54 0.65
CA HIS A 112 7.36 -6.54 -0.28
C HIS A 112 7.28 -7.04 -1.72
N THR A 113 8.32 -7.73 -2.21
CA THR A 113 8.31 -8.31 -3.56
C THR A 113 7.25 -9.40 -3.69
N ILE A 114 7.24 -10.35 -2.76
CA ILE A 114 6.28 -11.46 -2.74
C ILE A 114 4.86 -10.91 -2.58
N GLY A 115 4.67 -9.97 -1.65
CA GLY A 115 3.41 -9.31 -1.41
C GLY A 115 2.87 -8.60 -2.65
N LEU A 116 3.72 -7.90 -3.40
CA LEU A 116 3.35 -7.25 -4.66
C LEU A 116 2.92 -8.27 -5.72
N ILE A 117 3.67 -9.36 -5.90
CA ILE A 117 3.35 -10.40 -6.89
C ILE A 117 2.02 -11.08 -6.54
N ILE A 118 1.82 -11.44 -5.27
CA ILE A 118 0.57 -12.05 -4.80
C ILE A 118 -0.59 -11.06 -4.96
N ALA A 119 -0.41 -9.79 -4.56
CA ALA A 119 -1.42 -8.76 -4.69
C ALA A 119 -1.82 -8.53 -6.15
N PHE A 120 -0.86 -8.56 -7.08
CA PHE A 120 -1.10 -8.48 -8.51
C PHE A 120 -1.96 -9.64 -9.01
N ALA A 121 -1.57 -10.88 -8.70
CA ALA A 121 -2.31 -12.07 -9.09
C ALA A 121 -3.74 -12.05 -8.53
N LEU A 122 -3.90 -11.76 -7.23
CA LEU A 122 -5.21 -11.69 -6.57
C LEU A 122 -6.10 -10.57 -7.16
N THR A 123 -5.52 -9.43 -7.52
CA THR A 123 -6.27 -8.33 -8.15
C THR A 123 -6.82 -8.76 -9.51
N ILE A 124 -6.01 -9.39 -10.37
CA ILE A 124 -6.45 -9.91 -11.67
C ILE A 124 -7.57 -10.95 -11.50
N ILE A 125 -7.39 -11.90 -10.58
CA ILE A 125 -8.38 -12.95 -10.32
C ILE A 125 -9.69 -12.33 -9.78
N SER A 126 -9.61 -11.34 -8.89
CA SER A 126 -10.78 -10.63 -8.36
C SER A 126 -11.56 -9.92 -9.47
N ILE A 127 -10.87 -9.19 -10.36
CA ILE A 127 -11.49 -8.54 -11.53
C ILE A 127 -12.14 -9.58 -12.45
N PHE A 128 -11.45 -10.69 -12.73
CA PHE A 128 -11.98 -11.75 -13.59
C PHE A 128 -13.29 -12.33 -13.04
N PHE A 129 -13.31 -12.70 -11.75
CA PHE A 129 -14.54 -13.21 -11.12
C PHE A 129 -15.65 -12.17 -11.09
N TYR A 130 -15.31 -10.91 -10.87
CA TYR A 130 -16.29 -9.85 -10.80
C TYR A 130 -16.89 -9.49 -12.18
N CYS A 131 -16.11 -9.55 -13.26
CA CYS A 131 -16.57 -9.33 -14.62
C CYS A 131 -17.35 -10.52 -15.20
N ASN A 132 -16.91 -11.75 -14.91
CA ASN A 132 -17.42 -12.94 -15.58
C ASN A 132 -18.58 -13.61 -14.82
N ASN A 133 -18.74 -13.34 -13.52
CA ASN A 133 -19.64 -14.08 -12.65
C ASN A 133 -20.69 -13.17 -11.98
N ARG A 134 -21.93 -13.65 -11.85
CA ARG A 134 -22.98 -12.95 -11.07
C ARG A 134 -22.76 -13.03 -9.55
N ASN A 135 -21.84 -13.89 -9.10
CA ASN A 135 -21.54 -14.13 -7.69
C ASN A 135 -20.35 -13.30 -7.23
N VAL A 136 -20.60 -12.39 -6.29
CA VAL A 136 -19.61 -11.44 -5.73
C VAL A 136 -18.76 -12.08 -4.60
N ILE A 137 -19.17 -13.23 -4.08
CA ILE A 137 -18.52 -13.90 -2.93
C ILE A 137 -17.03 -14.21 -3.17
N PRO A 138 -16.62 -14.79 -4.32
CA PRO A 138 -15.20 -15.05 -4.58
C PRO A 138 -14.36 -13.77 -4.56
N ALA A 139 -14.88 -12.67 -5.14
CA ALA A 139 -14.21 -11.38 -5.15
C ALA A 139 -14.01 -10.83 -3.72
N ILE A 140 -15.00 -10.99 -2.84
CA ILE A 140 -14.88 -10.62 -1.41
C ILE A 140 -13.75 -11.41 -0.75
N VAL A 141 -13.71 -12.73 -0.91
CA VAL A 141 -12.69 -13.59 -0.29
C VAL A 141 -11.29 -13.22 -0.79
N ILE A 142 -11.13 -13.09 -2.10
CA ILE A 142 -9.85 -12.75 -2.73
C ILE A 142 -9.36 -11.38 -2.27
N SER A 143 -10.24 -10.38 -2.22
CA SER A 143 -9.90 -9.03 -1.77
C SER A 143 -9.57 -8.97 -0.28
N SER A 144 -10.22 -9.79 0.56
CA SER A 144 -9.85 -9.96 1.97
C SER A 144 -8.47 -10.57 2.13
N ILE A 145 -8.14 -11.61 1.36
CA ILE A 145 -6.78 -12.20 1.35
C ILE A 145 -5.75 -11.15 0.93
N ASN A 146 -6.06 -10.36 -0.10
CA ASN A 146 -5.17 -9.29 -0.56
C ASN A 146 -4.91 -8.26 0.55
N SER A 147 -5.95 -7.85 1.28
CA SER A 147 -5.82 -6.92 2.41
C SER A 147 -4.92 -7.49 3.53
N ILE A 148 -4.99 -8.79 3.80
CA ILE A 148 -4.11 -9.48 4.76
C ILE A 148 -2.65 -9.46 4.29
N VAL A 149 -2.40 -9.70 3.00
CA VAL A 149 -1.04 -9.66 2.43
C VAL A 149 -0.42 -8.27 2.59
N ILE A 150 -1.18 -7.21 2.33
CA ILE A 150 -0.73 -5.82 2.50
C ILE A 150 -0.48 -5.51 3.98
N LEU A 151 -1.35 -6.00 4.86
CA LEU A 151 -1.18 -5.85 6.31
C LEU A 151 0.14 -6.49 6.78
N LEU A 152 0.48 -7.67 6.27
CA LEU A 152 1.75 -8.34 6.60
C LEU A 152 2.98 -7.53 6.12
N ALA A 153 2.91 -6.92 4.93
CA ALA A 153 3.96 -6.03 4.44
C ALA A 153 4.12 -4.81 5.36
N MET A 154 3.01 -4.16 5.74
CA MET A 154 3.00 -3.02 6.67
C MET A 154 3.57 -3.38 8.05
N ILE A 155 3.23 -4.55 8.59
CA ILE A 155 3.81 -5.04 9.86
C ILE A 155 5.32 -5.23 9.72
N GLY A 156 5.79 -5.75 8.59
CA GLY A 156 7.21 -5.88 8.28
C GLY A 156 7.95 -4.54 8.35
N GLU A 157 7.39 -3.49 7.75
CA GLU A 157 7.94 -2.14 7.81
C GLU A 157 7.98 -1.58 9.24
N ILE A 158 6.91 -1.76 10.03
CA ILE A 158 6.84 -1.29 11.42
C ILE A 158 7.87 -2.01 12.30
N VAL A 159 7.99 -3.33 12.16
CA VAL A 159 8.96 -4.13 12.91
C VAL A 159 10.38 -3.67 12.57
N PHE A 160 10.67 -3.44 11.29
CA PHE A 160 11.98 -2.95 10.87
C PHE A 160 12.27 -1.53 11.39
N PHE A 161 11.30 -0.63 11.32
CA PHE A 161 11.39 0.71 11.88
C PHE A 161 11.70 0.69 13.38
N ASN A 162 10.98 -0.10 14.17
CA ASN A 162 11.20 -0.20 15.63
C ASN A 162 12.60 -0.73 15.95
N ILE A 163 13.06 -1.77 15.25
CA ILE A 163 14.41 -2.33 15.44
C ILE A 163 15.48 -1.30 15.11
N TYR A 164 15.31 -0.58 13.99
CA TYR A 164 16.24 0.46 13.59
C TYR A 164 16.29 1.59 14.62
N GLN A 165 15.11 2.06 15.07
CA GLN A 165 14.99 3.08 16.09
C GLN A 165 15.65 2.67 17.41
N ASP A 166 15.44 1.44 17.89
CA ASP A 166 16.07 0.92 19.11
C ASP A 166 17.60 0.86 19.00
N GLN A 167 18.13 0.52 17.83
CA GLN A 167 19.57 0.48 17.58
C GLN A 167 20.19 1.87 17.48
N VAL A 168 19.50 2.83 16.84
CA VAL A 168 19.96 4.22 16.79
C VAL A 168 19.92 4.82 18.20
N LEU A 169 18.84 4.63 18.96
CA LEU A 169 18.70 5.11 20.33
C LEU A 169 19.77 4.53 21.27
N SER A 170 20.09 3.23 21.14
CA SER A 170 21.11 2.61 21.99
C SER A 170 22.53 3.07 21.67
N ASN A 171 22.86 3.33 20.40
CA ASN A 171 24.16 3.84 20.00
C ASN A 171 24.33 5.36 20.25
N GLN A 172 23.25 6.15 20.20
CA GLN A 172 23.30 7.61 20.35
C GLN A 172 23.30 8.12 21.80
N GLN A 173 23.28 7.25 22.82
CA GLN A 173 23.39 7.68 24.24
C GLN A 173 24.66 8.50 24.56
N SER A 174 25.64 8.57 23.66
CA SER A 174 26.88 9.33 23.82
C SER A 174 26.88 10.73 23.15
N LEU A 175 25.90 11.07 22.31
CA LEU A 175 25.85 12.37 21.62
C LEU A 175 24.44 12.97 21.70
N ARG A 176 24.29 14.03 22.51
CA ARG A 176 23.06 14.85 22.59
C ARG A 176 22.61 15.31 21.20
N ARG A 177 21.63 14.62 20.61
CA ARG A 177 20.91 15.09 19.43
C ARG A 177 19.45 14.69 19.48
N ASN A 178 18.58 15.64 19.12
CA ASN A 178 17.15 15.44 18.90
C ASN A 178 16.94 14.86 17.49
N ASP A 179 17.57 13.74 17.17
CA ASP A 179 17.37 13.08 15.88
C ASP A 179 16.10 12.22 15.98
N TYR A 180 15.08 12.60 15.21
CA TYR A 180 13.81 11.89 15.13
C TYR A 180 13.81 11.02 13.87
N VAL A 181 13.83 9.70 14.05
CA VAL A 181 13.53 8.77 12.96
C VAL A 181 12.02 8.84 12.70
N ALA A 182 11.63 9.13 11.46
CA ALA A 182 10.22 9.28 11.09
C ALA A 182 9.85 8.39 9.90
N LEU A 183 8.65 7.80 9.98
CA LEU A 183 7.99 7.17 8.84
C LEU A 183 7.65 8.23 7.80
N ASN A 184 7.75 7.87 6.52
CA ASN A 184 7.59 8.83 5.42
C ASN A 184 6.63 8.35 4.33
N SER A 185 6.72 8.98 3.15
CA SER A 185 5.84 8.81 2.00
C SER A 185 5.70 7.35 1.56
N GLY A 186 6.76 6.54 1.64
CA GLY A 186 6.71 5.11 1.34
C GLY A 186 5.75 4.36 2.25
N PHE A 187 5.88 4.56 3.57
CA PHE A 187 4.95 3.97 4.55
C PHE A 187 3.50 4.48 4.34
N ALA A 188 3.34 5.78 4.07
CA ALA A 188 2.03 6.36 3.79
C ALA A 188 1.35 5.72 2.56
N LEU A 189 2.12 5.38 1.52
CA LEU A 189 1.62 4.67 0.34
C LEU A 189 1.19 3.22 0.66
N VAL A 190 1.92 2.50 1.52
CA VAL A 190 1.50 1.17 1.99
C VAL A 190 0.19 1.26 2.78
N LEU A 191 0.09 2.25 3.68
CA LEU A 191 -1.13 2.50 4.45
C LEU A 191 -2.32 2.85 3.54
N LEU A 192 -2.12 3.73 2.55
CA LEU A 192 -3.13 4.07 1.55
C LEU A 192 -3.55 2.83 0.75
N SER A 193 -2.61 1.98 0.38
CA SER A 193 -2.89 0.70 -0.30
C SER A 193 -3.80 -0.19 0.55
N PHE A 194 -3.51 -0.32 1.84
CA PHE A 194 -4.32 -1.07 2.79
C PHE A 194 -5.75 -0.49 2.90
N VAL A 195 -5.88 0.82 3.09
CA VAL A 195 -7.19 1.50 3.17
C VAL A 195 -8.01 1.33 1.88
N CYS A 196 -7.37 1.41 0.72
CA CYS A 196 -8.03 1.17 -0.57
C CYS A 196 -8.53 -0.28 -0.69
N THR A 197 -7.74 -1.28 -0.29
CA THR A 197 -8.21 -2.68 -0.32
C THR A 197 -9.34 -2.96 0.65
N LEU A 198 -9.32 -2.39 1.85
CA LEU A 198 -10.45 -2.49 2.79
C LEU A 198 -11.72 -1.84 2.23
N SER A 199 -11.58 -0.67 1.61
CA SER A 199 -12.70 0.04 0.98
C SER A 199 -13.32 -0.82 -0.14
N LEU A 200 -12.49 -1.53 -0.91
CA LEU A 200 -12.93 -2.47 -1.95
C LEU A 200 -13.71 -3.66 -1.36
N VAL A 201 -13.24 -4.24 -0.24
CA VAL A 201 -13.97 -5.32 0.45
C VAL A 201 -15.36 -4.83 0.90
N ILE A 202 -15.43 -3.66 1.51
CA ILE A 202 -16.70 -3.05 1.96
C ILE A 202 -17.64 -2.83 0.77
N LEU A 203 -17.12 -2.32 -0.35
CA LEU A 203 -17.86 -2.13 -1.59
C LEU A 203 -18.47 -3.46 -2.07
N PHE A 204 -17.68 -4.52 -2.16
CA PHE A 204 -18.16 -5.83 -2.60
C PHE A 204 -19.20 -6.44 -1.66
N VAL A 205 -19.02 -6.29 -0.35
CA VAL A 205 -20.02 -6.73 0.65
C VAL A 205 -21.34 -5.99 0.46
N LYS A 206 -21.31 -4.66 0.29
CA LYS A 206 -22.51 -3.85 0.03
C LYS A 206 -23.22 -4.28 -1.26
N CYS A 207 -22.46 -4.57 -2.31
CA CYS A 207 -23.01 -5.06 -3.57
C CYS A 207 -23.74 -6.40 -3.43
N ASN A 208 -23.17 -7.31 -2.65
CA ASN A 208 -23.79 -8.60 -2.37
C ASN A 208 -25.10 -8.44 -1.58
N GLN A 209 -25.15 -7.51 -0.60
CA GLN A 209 -26.37 -7.22 0.16
C GLN A 209 -27.49 -6.67 -0.73
N MET A 210 -27.18 -5.70 -1.60
CA MET A 210 -28.16 -5.15 -2.54
C MET A 210 -28.71 -6.23 -3.49
N HIS A 211 -27.86 -7.14 -3.97
CA HIS A 211 -28.30 -8.24 -4.82
C HIS A 211 -29.31 -9.16 -4.14
N ARG A 212 -29.08 -9.49 -2.86
CA ARG A 212 -29.99 -10.35 -2.08
C ARG A 212 -31.32 -9.68 -1.81
N GLY A 213 -31.33 -8.37 -1.50
CA GLY A 213 -32.56 -7.62 -1.28
C GLY A 213 -33.47 -7.57 -2.51
N VAL A 214 -32.90 -7.38 -3.71
CA VAL A 214 -33.66 -7.39 -4.97
C VAL A 214 -34.24 -8.77 -5.27
N GLN A 215 -33.49 -9.85 -5.03
CA GLN A 215 -33.99 -11.22 -5.23
C GLN A 215 -35.14 -11.58 -4.28
N GLN A 216 -35.08 -11.11 -3.03
CA GLN A 216 -36.17 -11.30 -2.06
C GLN A 216 -37.44 -10.54 -2.45
N GLN A 217 -37.33 -9.33 -3.01
CA GLN A 217 -38.47 -8.58 -3.54
C GLN A 217 -39.11 -9.25 -4.77
N GLN A 218 -38.31 -9.83 -5.68
CA GLN A 218 -38.86 -10.56 -6.83
C GLN A 218 -39.57 -11.86 -6.44
N ASN A 219 -39.07 -12.57 -5.41
CA ASN A 219 -39.71 -13.80 -4.95
C ASN A 219 -40.96 -13.57 -4.09
N ASN A 220 -41.18 -12.34 -3.59
CA ASN A 220 -42.35 -11.96 -2.79
C ASN A 220 -43.43 -11.21 -3.61
N LEU A 221 -43.28 -11.05 -4.93
CA LEU A 221 -44.37 -10.60 -5.79
C LEU A 221 -45.36 -11.77 -5.97
N PRO A 222 -46.58 -11.67 -5.41
CA PRO A 222 -47.52 -12.77 -5.42
C PRO A 222 -48.02 -13.06 -6.84
N TYR A 223 -48.30 -14.34 -7.04
CA TYR A 223 -49.06 -15.03 -8.08
C TYR A 223 -50.43 -14.40 -8.44
N GLN A 224 -50.55 -13.08 -8.61
CA GLN A 224 -51.85 -12.42 -8.85
C GLN A 224 -52.28 -12.34 -10.31
N THR A 225 -51.50 -12.83 -11.28
CA THR A 225 -51.82 -12.67 -12.71
C THR A 225 -52.65 -13.79 -13.35
N HIS A 226 -53.11 -14.80 -12.61
CA HIS A 226 -53.88 -15.91 -13.19
C HIS A 226 -55.33 -16.10 -12.69
N GLN A 227 -55.89 -15.16 -11.93
CA GLN A 227 -57.30 -15.25 -11.48
C GLN A 227 -58.29 -14.29 -12.16
N ILE A 228 -57.94 -13.63 -13.27
CA ILE A 228 -58.86 -12.71 -13.98
C ILE A 228 -59.15 -13.18 -15.42
N ILE A 229 -59.38 -14.47 -15.67
CA ILE A 229 -60.15 -14.92 -16.87
C ILE A 229 -60.84 -16.26 -16.55
N SER A 230 -61.84 -16.24 -15.66
CA SER A 230 -62.87 -17.30 -15.62
C SER A 230 -64.06 -16.80 -14.81
N MET A 231 -64.84 -15.90 -15.41
CA MET A 231 -66.22 -15.66 -15.01
C MET A 231 -66.90 -14.94 -16.17
N GLY A 232 -67.84 -15.62 -16.82
CA GLY A 232 -68.80 -14.98 -17.71
C GLY A 232 -68.97 -15.68 -19.04
N THR A 233 -69.56 -16.87 -19.03
CA THR A 233 -70.68 -17.20 -19.92
C THR A 233 -71.34 -18.46 -19.38
N ASP A 234 -72.35 -18.28 -18.53
CA ASP A 234 -73.38 -19.30 -18.38
C ASP A 234 -74.74 -18.64 -18.10
N THR A 235 -75.75 -19.23 -18.74
CA THR A 235 -77.20 -18.96 -18.68
C THR A 235 -77.77 -17.84 -19.57
N THR A 236 -78.54 -18.23 -20.60
CA THR A 236 -80.01 -18.29 -20.50
C THR A 236 -80.62 -19.22 -21.57
N HIS A 237 -81.47 -20.12 -21.08
CA HIS A 237 -82.49 -20.86 -21.82
C HIS A 237 -83.52 -19.92 -22.47
N GLN A 238 -83.86 -20.16 -23.74
CA GLN A 238 -85.21 -20.51 -24.25
C GLN A 238 -85.22 -20.42 -25.78
#